data_AF-A0AAU0M895-F1
#
_entry.id   AF-A0AAU0M895-F1
#
_cell.length_a   1.000
_cell.length_b   1.000
_cell.length_c   1.000
_cell.angle_alpha   90.00
_cell.angle_beta   90.00
_cell.angle_gamma   90.00
#
_symmetry.space_group_name_H-M   'P 1'
#
loop_
_entity.id
_entity.type
_entity.pdbx_description
1 polymer ?
#
loop_
_entity_poly.entity_id
_entity_poly.type
_entity_poly.pdbx_seq_one_letter_code
_entity_poly.pdbx_strand_id
1 'polypeptide(L)'
;MAKSDLAARPIFHHKKDSIEAHLTVVFCALAVARYLQQRTRVSIKKLVQTLRPLQTVTITIAGEHVTAQPRLSTDAAAILDKIPDLTGH
;
A
#
# COMPACT_ATOMS: atom_id res chain seq x y z
N MET A 1 -4.09 -29.34 -35.07
CA MET A 1 -3.79 -29.19 -33.64
C MET A 1 -5.09 -29.18 -32.87
N ALA A 2 -5.26 -30.10 -31.93
CA ALA A 2 -6.53 -30.30 -31.22
C ALA A 2 -6.71 -29.23 -30.12
N LYS A 3 -7.94 -28.75 -29.95
CA LYS A 3 -8.32 -27.72 -28.97
C LYS A 3 -8.00 -28.12 -27.52
N SER A 4 -7.78 -29.41 -27.26
CA SER A 4 -7.33 -29.99 -25.99
C SER A 4 -5.93 -29.54 -25.56
N ASP A 5 -5.04 -29.19 -26.51
CA ASP A 5 -3.69 -28.70 -26.19
C ASP A 5 -3.67 -27.30 -25.58
N LEU A 6 -4.80 -26.58 -25.62
CA LEU A 6 -4.90 -25.24 -25.07
C LEU A 6 -4.89 -25.26 -23.52
N ALA A 7 -5.48 -26.29 -22.91
CA ALA A 7 -5.53 -26.46 -21.45
C ALA A 7 -4.18 -26.90 -20.86
N ALA A 8 -3.35 -27.59 -21.64
CA ALA A 8 -2.02 -28.04 -21.23
C ALA A 8 -0.94 -26.93 -21.26
N ARG A 9 -1.26 -25.71 -21.72
CA ARG A 9 -0.27 -24.62 -21.75
C ARG A 9 0.01 -24.13 -20.32
N PRO A 10 1.29 -24.00 -19.90
CA PRO A 10 1.68 -23.55 -18.55
C PRO A 10 1.04 -22.22 -18.12
N ILE A 11 0.74 -21.35 -19.11
CA ILE A 11 0.06 -20.08 -18.91
C ILE A 11 -1.31 -20.26 -18.24
N PHE A 12 -2.06 -21.33 -18.48
CA PHE A 12 -3.41 -21.54 -17.94
C PHE A 12 -3.44 -22.30 -16.60
N HIS A 13 -2.32 -22.92 -16.18
CA HIS A 13 -2.26 -23.71 -14.94
C HIS A 13 -2.09 -22.88 -13.67
N HIS A 14 -1.61 -21.63 -13.75
CA HIS A 14 -1.41 -20.72 -12.60
C HIS A 14 -2.29 -19.46 -12.59
N LYS A 15 -3.34 -19.39 -13.44
CA LYS A 15 -4.12 -18.15 -13.59
C LYS A 15 -5.07 -17.85 -12.44
N LYS A 16 -5.71 -18.87 -11.87
CA LYS A 16 -6.78 -18.66 -10.88
C LYS A 16 -6.25 -17.97 -9.63
N ASP A 17 -5.23 -18.56 -9.01
CA ASP A 17 -4.62 -18.02 -7.78
C ASP A 17 -4.02 -16.63 -8.03
N SER A 18 -3.37 -16.41 -9.18
CA SER A 18 -2.83 -15.10 -9.53
C SER A 18 -3.91 -14.04 -9.76
N ILE A 19 -5.06 -14.40 -10.34
CA ILE A 19 -6.20 -13.49 -10.54
C ILE A 19 -6.85 -13.18 -9.19
N GLU A 20 -7.10 -14.19 -8.37
CA GLU A 20 -7.71 -14.02 -7.05
C GLU A 20 -6.81 -13.18 -6.13
N ALA A 21 -5.50 -13.42 -6.12
CA ALA A 21 -4.55 -12.60 -5.38
C ALA A 21 -4.57 -11.14 -5.87
N HIS A 22 -4.55 -10.92 -7.19
CA HIS A 22 -4.57 -9.57 -7.75
C HIS A 22 -5.85 -8.82 -7.38
N LEU A 23 -7.02 -9.44 -7.58
CA LEU A 23 -8.30 -8.82 -7.24
C LEU A 23 -8.40 -8.56 -5.73
N THR A 24 -8.00 -9.51 -4.89
CA THR A 24 -7.98 -9.33 -3.43
C THR A 24 -7.14 -8.11 -3.03
N VAL A 25 -5.92 -7.99 -3.54
CA VAL A 25 -5.02 -6.88 -3.20
C VAL A 25 -5.56 -5.54 -3.73
N VAL A 26 -6.04 -5.50 -4.98
CA VAL A 26 -6.56 -4.26 -5.59
C VAL A 26 -7.84 -3.78 -4.89
N PHE A 27 -8.77 -4.69 -4.58
CA PHE A 27 -10.00 -4.33 -3.87
C PHE A 27 -9.73 -3.94 -2.42
N CYS A 28 -8.83 -4.63 -1.72
CA CYS A 28 -8.40 -4.23 -0.38
C CYS A 28 -7.77 -2.83 -0.41
N ALA A 29 -6.82 -2.58 -1.33
CA ALA A 29 -6.21 -1.27 -1.49
C ALA A 29 -7.24 -0.17 -1.81
N LEU A 30 -8.22 -0.48 -2.67
CA LEU A 30 -9.30 0.46 -3.00
C LEU A 30 -10.19 0.76 -1.78
N ALA A 31 -10.59 -0.27 -1.03
CA ALA A 31 -11.41 -0.11 0.17
C ALA A 31 -10.71 0.76 1.22
N VAL A 32 -9.43 0.47 1.50
CA VAL A 32 -8.58 1.26 2.39
C VAL A 32 -8.46 2.70 1.90
N ALA A 33 -8.16 2.92 0.62
CA ALA A 33 -7.99 4.26 0.06
C ALA A 33 -9.29 5.08 0.13
N ARG A 34 -10.45 4.46 -0.15
CA ARG A 34 -11.76 5.12 -0.07
C ARG A 34 -12.14 5.47 1.37
N TYR A 35 -11.92 4.54 2.30
CA TYR A 35 -12.14 4.78 3.73
C TYR A 35 -11.32 5.97 4.23
N LEU A 36 -10.00 5.96 3.95
CA LEU A 36 -9.09 7.04 4.36
C LEU A 36 -9.46 8.38 3.72
N GLN A 37 -9.83 8.38 2.43
CA GLN A 37 -10.30 9.59 1.74
C GLN A 37 -11.58 10.15 2.38
N GLN A 38 -12.55 9.31 2.74
CA GLN A 38 -13.79 9.74 3.38
C GLN A 38 -13.56 10.32 4.79
N ARG A 39 -12.69 9.67 5.57
CA ARG A 39 -12.35 10.08 6.94
C ARG A 39 -11.55 11.38 6.99
N THR A 40 -10.50 11.47 6.17
CA THR A 40 -9.58 12.61 6.20
C THR A 40 -10.08 13.80 5.37
N ARG A 41 -10.99 13.56 4.41
CA ARG A 41 -11.44 14.51 3.38
C ARG A 41 -10.34 15.00 2.44
N VAL A 42 -9.21 14.29 2.40
CA VAL A 42 -8.06 14.61 1.54
C VAL A 42 -8.05 13.65 0.35
N SER A 43 -7.59 14.12 -0.82
CA SER A 43 -7.43 13.25 -2.00
C SER A 43 -6.43 12.13 -1.73
N ILE A 44 -6.64 10.95 -2.32
CA ILE A 44 -5.73 9.78 -2.18
C ILE A 44 -4.29 10.18 -2.55
N LYS A 45 -4.11 10.98 -3.61
CA LYS A 45 -2.80 11.50 -4.02
C LYS A 45 -2.12 12.29 -2.92
N LYS A 46 -2.81 13.29 -2.33
CA LYS A 46 -2.24 14.11 -1.26
C LYS A 46 -1.96 13.24 -0.02
N LEU A 47 -2.86 12.34 0.35
CA LEU A 47 -2.67 11.42 1.47
C LEU A 47 -1.39 10.57 1.31
N VAL A 48 -1.20 9.93 0.15
CA VAL A 48 0.00 9.14 -0.13
C VAL A 48 1.25 10.01 -0.11
N GLN A 49 1.23 11.18 -0.76
CA GLN A 49 2.40 12.06 -0.81
C GLN A 49 2.79 12.61 0.56
N THR A 50 1.81 12.92 1.41
CA THR A 50 2.05 13.45 2.76
C THR A 50 2.53 12.38 3.73
N LEU A 51 1.99 11.16 3.67
CA LEU A 51 2.32 10.09 4.62
C LEU A 51 3.49 9.19 4.19
N ARG A 52 3.75 9.03 2.89
CA ARG A 52 4.83 8.16 2.36
C ARG A 52 6.21 8.47 2.95
N PRO A 53 6.61 9.73 3.20
CA PRO A 53 7.92 10.04 3.79
C PRO A 53 8.04 9.64 5.26
N LEU A 54 6.95 9.26 5.94
CA LEU A 54 6.95 8.86 7.35
C LEU A 54 7.45 7.43 7.55
N GLN A 55 8.61 7.11 6.98
CA GLN A 55 9.26 5.82 7.10
C GLN A 55 10.61 6.01 7.77
N THR A 56 10.91 5.15 8.74
CA THR A 56 12.27 5.06 9.29
C THR A 56 13.16 4.45 8.23
N VAL A 57 14.18 5.20 7.79
CA VAL A 57 15.13 4.75 6.78
C VAL A 57 16.53 4.69 7.37
N THR A 58 17.26 3.62 7.05
CA THR A 58 18.68 3.51 7.39
C THR A 58 19.47 4.00 6.19
N ILE A 59 20.26 5.05 6.40
CA ILE A 59 21.08 5.69 5.37
C ILE A 59 22.54 5.33 5.68
N THR A 60 23.27 4.84 4.68
CA THR A 60 24.71 4.61 4.81
C THR A 60 25.45 5.85 4.32
N ILE A 61 26.23 6.49 5.18
CA ILE A 61 27.05 7.66 4.86
C ILE A 61 28.49 7.33 5.24
N ALA A 62 29.43 7.39 4.28
CA ALA A 62 30.84 7.11 4.49
C ALA A 62 31.15 5.74 5.19
N GLY A 63 30.28 4.75 5.01
CA GLY A 63 30.42 3.43 5.64
C GLY A 63 29.76 3.30 7.02
N GLU A 64 29.22 4.39 7.57
CA GLU A 64 28.47 4.40 8.83
C GLU A 64 26.95 4.38 8.57
N HIS A 65 26.23 3.59 9.35
CA HIS A 65 24.77 3.51 9.27
C HIS A 65 24.13 4.55 10.18
N VAL A 66 23.39 5.48 9.59
CA VAL A 66 22.60 6.49 10.30
C VAL A 66 21.12 6.18 10.11
N THR A 67 20.41 5.94 11.21
CA THR A 67 18.95 5.79 11.19
C THR A 67 18.30 7.18 11.20
N ALA A 68 17.65 7.54 10.09
CA ALA A 68 16.90 8.79 10.02
C ALA A 68 15.45 8.55 10.45
N GLN A 69 15.03 9.22 11.53
CA GLN A 69 13.63 9.25 11.93
C GLN A 69 12.83 10.22 11.06
N PRO A 70 11.61 9.85 10.64
CA PRO A 70 10.77 10.75 9.88
C PRO A 70 10.33 11.94 10.72
N ARG A 71 10.39 13.15 10.14
CA ARG A 71 9.84 14.35 10.77
C ARG A 71 8.35 14.45 10.45
N LEU A 72 7.52 14.53 11.49
CA LEU A 72 6.08 14.73 11.33
C LEU A 72 5.79 16.19 10.99
N SER A 73 5.24 16.44 9.79
CA SER A 73 4.76 17.78 9.41
C SER A 73 3.37 18.06 9.99
N THR A 74 2.98 19.33 10.09
CA THR A 74 1.64 19.73 10.57
C THR A 74 0.51 19.11 9.74
N ASP A 75 0.67 19.09 8.41
CA ASP A 75 -0.27 18.44 7.49
C ASP A 75 -0.38 16.93 7.76
N ALA A 76 0.74 16.27 8.04
CA ALA A 76 0.74 14.85 8.35
C ALA A 76 0.09 14.56 9.71
N ALA A 77 0.37 15.35 10.73
CA ALA A 77 -0.26 15.24 12.05
C ALA A 77 -1.78 15.40 11.95
N ALA A 78 -2.26 16.41 11.22
CA ALA A 78 -3.69 16.67 11.02
C ALA A 78 -4.40 15.56 10.22
N ILE A 79 -3.68 14.83 9.35
CA ILE A 79 -4.20 13.64 8.68
C ILE A 79 -4.28 12.46 9.65
N LEU A 80 -3.22 12.21 10.43
CA LEU A 80 -3.15 11.09 11.36
C LEU A 80 -4.21 11.19 12.47
N ASP A 81 -4.48 12.39 12.99
CA ASP A 81 -5.51 12.64 14.01
C ASP A 81 -6.93 12.19 13.58
N LYS A 82 -7.20 12.15 12.26
CA LYS A 82 -8.50 11.76 11.70
C LYS A 82 -8.64 10.25 11.45
N ILE A 83 -7.53 9.53 11.52
CA ILE A 83 -7.46 8.08 11.33
C ILE A 83 -7.62 7.43 12.71
N PRO A 84 -8.51 6.42 12.88
CA PRO A 84 -8.65 5.76 14.16
C PRO A 84 -7.34 5.09 14.56
N ASP A 85 -7.01 5.12 15.85
CA ASP A 85 -5.89 4.36 16.36
C ASP A 85 -6.22 2.86 16.23
N LEU A 86 -5.24 2.07 15.76
CA LEU A 86 -5.38 0.61 15.63
C LEU A 86 -5.25 -0.09 16.99
N THR A 87 -5.04 0.68 18.06
CA THR A 87 -5.17 0.24 19.45
C THR A 87 -6.66 0.02 19.77
N GLY A 88 -7.18 -1.09 19.25
CA GLY A 88 -8.47 -1.61 19.69
C GLY A 88 -8.47 -1.78 21.22
N HIS A 89 -9.54 -1.31 21.85
CA HIS A 89 -10.19 -2.14 22.84
C HIS A 89 -10.73 -3.40 22.15
#